data_AF-G3YHD4-F1
#
_entry.id   AF-G3YHD4-F1
#
_cell.length_a   1.000
_cell.length_b   1.000
_cell.length_c   1.000
_cell.angle_alpha   90.00
_cell.angle_beta   90.00
_cell.angle_gamma   90.00
#
_symmetry.space_group_name_H-M   'P 1'
#
loop_
_entity.id
_entity.type
_entity.pdbx_description
1 polymer ?
#
loop_
_entity_poly.entity_id
_entity_poly.type
_entity_poly.pdbx_seq_one_letter_code
_entity_poly.pdbx_strand_id
1 'polypeptide(L)'
;MKRLQLQRWSSSVLSAQARTGGRLQHRLYTGIRHQSTASPAAPAANDQLIEEDPLVSSIRPPTSRQSKYQLPSPPVEAARESAKLAALHARLYLPSRLPLETLARSLVDASADPNPKFNNESLATLGHDLLTHYTSEYLICTYPRLPLTVIFAAMYAYVGPKTLAAMAREWGVESAAAPGGEVDPGYLQFNRVLPGVDVHSKPVTGTARPHEDQTHWRKSITSSVVYDNEFGDPVKGPKDPSEQSKQDVQNTQGVTAEQANATFVRAVMGAIYLHAGRPAAKRFFEQHFLSRHLNISDLFNFSQPARDLARLCARENFEQPVARIISETGRKSRHPVFVVGIYSGQDKLGEGAGASLLEARSRAAVAALKGWYLYSPLNVRVPSSMEEEGAAPWKPVHVDLGEVIV
;
A
#
# COMPACT_ATOMS: atom_id res chain seq x y z
N MET A 1 -26.78 -48.11 -5.55
CA MET A 1 -27.53 -47.26 -6.50
C MET A 1 -27.98 -45.99 -5.77
N LYS A 2 -27.34 -44.85 -6.03
CA LYS A 2 -27.68 -43.55 -5.43
C LYS A 2 -28.06 -42.60 -6.56
N ARG A 3 -29.26 -42.02 -6.48
CA ARG A 3 -29.88 -41.15 -7.49
C ARG A 3 -29.17 -39.80 -7.55
N LEU A 4 -28.74 -39.40 -8.73
CA LEU A 4 -28.28 -38.04 -9.06
C LEU A 4 -29.50 -37.17 -9.39
N GLN A 5 -29.66 -36.04 -8.71
CA GLN A 5 -30.62 -35.00 -9.09
C GLN A 5 -29.90 -33.97 -9.98
N LEU A 6 -30.30 -33.91 -11.25
CA LEU A 6 -29.88 -32.90 -12.21
C LEU A 6 -30.75 -31.63 -12.01
N GLN A 7 -30.12 -30.51 -11.67
CA GLN A 7 -30.80 -29.21 -11.72
C GLN A 7 -30.85 -28.70 -13.16
N ARG A 8 -32.07 -28.36 -13.56
CA ARG A 8 -32.50 -27.99 -14.91
C ARG A 8 -32.18 -26.52 -15.17
N TRP A 9 -31.33 -26.24 -16.15
CA TRP A 9 -31.19 -24.91 -16.74
C TRP A 9 -32.48 -24.55 -17.50
N SER A 10 -33.05 -23.38 -17.21
CA SER A 10 -34.04 -22.74 -18.08
C SER A 10 -33.49 -21.40 -18.55
N SER A 11 -33.14 -21.39 -19.83
CA SER A 11 -32.91 -20.25 -20.68
C SER A 11 -34.19 -19.40 -20.82
N SER A 12 -34.04 -18.08 -20.85
CA SER A 12 -35.02 -17.18 -21.45
C SER A 12 -34.26 -16.00 -22.04
N VAL A 13 -33.92 -16.17 -23.31
CA VAL A 13 -33.45 -15.13 -24.23
C VAL A 13 -34.68 -14.56 -24.90
N LEU A 14 -34.91 -13.25 -24.79
CA LEU A 14 -35.79 -12.51 -25.71
C LEU A 14 -35.15 -11.14 -26.01
N SER A 15 -34.58 -11.05 -27.21
CA SER A 15 -34.53 -9.85 -28.05
C SER A 15 -35.44 -10.17 -29.26
N ALA A 16 -36.00 -9.28 -30.08
CA ALA A 16 -35.94 -7.84 -30.29
C ALA A 16 -37.22 -7.44 -31.06
N GLN A 17 -37.65 -6.17 -31.04
CA GLN A 17 -37.87 -5.42 -32.29
C GLN A 17 -38.29 -3.97 -32.05
N ALA A 18 -37.71 -3.11 -32.88
CA ALA A 18 -37.92 -1.68 -33.00
C ALA A 18 -39.24 -1.32 -33.69
N ARG A 19 -39.77 -0.13 -33.39
CA ARG A 19 -40.32 0.76 -34.42
C ARG A 19 -40.24 2.23 -34.01
N THR A 20 -40.01 3.02 -35.05
CA THR A 20 -39.68 4.44 -35.14
C THR A 20 -40.91 5.34 -35.01
N GLY A 21 -40.75 6.52 -34.42
CA GLY A 21 -41.71 7.62 -34.53
C GLY A 21 -41.22 8.86 -33.80
N GLY A 22 -40.59 9.79 -34.52
CA GLY A 22 -40.07 11.03 -33.96
C GLY A 22 -41.14 12.10 -33.76
N ARG A 23 -40.91 13.00 -32.80
CA ARG A 23 -40.73 14.44 -33.03
C ARG A 23 -40.42 15.17 -31.72
N LEU A 24 -39.22 15.74 -31.71
CA LEU A 24 -38.72 16.94 -31.04
C LEU A 24 -39.74 17.76 -30.23
N GLN A 25 -39.50 17.93 -28.92
CA GLN A 25 -39.56 19.24 -28.27
C GLN A 25 -38.48 19.37 -27.18
N HIS A 26 -37.63 20.36 -27.38
CA HIS A 26 -36.60 20.89 -26.50
C HIS A 26 -37.18 21.26 -25.12
N ARG A 27 -36.62 20.72 -24.03
CA ARG A 27 -36.66 21.39 -22.72
C ARG A 27 -35.25 21.41 -22.13
N LEU A 28 -34.71 22.63 -22.11
CA LEU A 28 -33.40 22.97 -21.59
C LEU A 28 -33.39 22.83 -20.07
N TYR A 29 -32.27 22.36 -19.56
CA TYR A 29 -31.87 22.41 -18.16
C TYR A 29 -31.83 23.85 -17.65
N THR A 30 -32.35 24.08 -16.44
CA THR A 30 -31.87 25.15 -15.57
C THR A 30 -31.75 24.64 -14.13
N GLY A 31 -30.50 24.51 -13.69
CA GLY A 31 -30.15 24.30 -12.29
C GLY A 31 -30.42 25.58 -11.49
N ILE A 32 -30.91 25.37 -10.27
CA ILE A 32 -31.24 26.42 -9.32
C ILE A 32 -29.92 27.04 -8.83
N ARG A 33 -29.65 28.27 -9.29
CA ARG A 33 -28.58 29.13 -8.81
C ARG A 33 -29.20 30.10 -7.80
N HIS A 34 -28.92 29.94 -6.51
CA HIS A 34 -29.28 30.93 -5.51
C HIS A 34 -28.31 32.12 -5.63
N GLN A 35 -28.76 33.18 -6.31
CA GLN A 35 -28.13 34.50 -6.23
C GLN A 35 -28.93 35.38 -5.27
N SER A 36 -28.25 35.87 -4.24
CA SER A 36 -28.73 36.91 -3.35
C SER A 36 -28.95 38.19 -4.15
N THR A 37 -30.19 38.67 -4.21
CA THR A 37 -30.50 39.99 -4.77
C THR A 37 -30.88 40.92 -3.63
N ALA A 38 -30.10 42.00 -3.50
CA ALA A 38 -30.41 43.14 -2.65
C ALA A 38 -31.72 43.80 -3.11
N SER A 39 -32.56 44.21 -2.16
CA SER A 39 -33.82 44.91 -2.44
C SER A 39 -33.54 46.36 -2.88
N PRO A 40 -34.31 46.93 -3.83
CA PRO A 40 -34.15 48.32 -4.25
C PRO A 40 -34.86 49.27 -3.28
N ALA A 41 -34.22 50.43 -3.07
CA ALA A 41 -34.68 51.54 -2.26
C ALA A 41 -35.96 52.21 -2.82
N ALA A 42 -36.81 52.70 -1.93
CA ALA A 42 -37.90 53.65 -2.22
C ALA A 42 -37.49 55.07 -1.77
N PRO A 43 -37.93 56.15 -2.45
CA PRO A 43 -37.42 57.49 -2.20
C PRO A 43 -38.12 58.19 -1.02
N ALA A 44 -37.27 58.71 -0.13
CA ALA A 44 -37.34 59.93 0.69
C ALA A 44 -38.68 60.42 1.30
N ALA A 45 -38.70 60.52 2.63
CA ALA A 45 -38.90 61.79 3.34
C ALA A 45 -38.66 61.64 4.87
N ASN A 46 -38.07 62.70 5.44
CA ASN A 46 -37.88 63.05 6.85
C ASN A 46 -36.57 62.66 7.56
N ASP A 47 -35.82 63.73 7.84
CA ASP A 47 -34.77 63.92 8.82
C ASP A 47 -35.01 63.17 10.14
N GLN A 48 -34.01 62.42 10.58
CA GLN A 48 -33.52 62.42 11.96
C GLN A 48 -32.13 61.77 12.01
N LEU A 49 -31.16 62.55 12.49
CA LEU A 49 -29.78 62.17 12.76
C LEU A 49 -29.74 61.02 13.77
N ILE A 50 -29.19 59.86 13.39
CA ILE A 50 -28.81 58.79 14.29
C ILE A 50 -27.33 58.48 13.98
N GLU A 51 -26.45 58.77 14.94
CA GLU A 51 -25.05 58.34 14.92
C GLU A 51 -25.00 56.80 14.97
N GLU A 52 -24.46 56.16 13.92
CA GLU A 52 -24.12 54.74 13.96
C GLU A 52 -22.72 54.56 14.56
N ASP A 53 -22.67 54.20 15.85
CA ASP A 53 -21.50 53.56 16.45
C ASP A 53 -21.29 52.18 15.82
N PRO A 54 -20.11 51.85 15.25
CA PRO A 54 -19.85 50.50 14.80
C PRO A 54 -19.56 49.64 16.03
N LEU A 55 -20.56 48.89 16.50
CA LEU A 55 -20.39 47.76 17.43
C LEU A 55 -19.62 46.63 16.73
N VAL A 56 -18.31 46.82 16.55
CA VAL A 56 -17.38 45.71 16.36
C VAL A 56 -17.35 44.97 17.68
N SER A 57 -18.11 43.87 17.79
CA SER A 57 -17.98 42.94 18.90
C SER A 57 -16.50 42.52 18.98
N SER A 58 -15.77 43.03 19.97
CA SER A 58 -14.38 42.68 20.16
C SER A 58 -14.32 41.18 20.47
N ILE A 59 -13.96 40.37 19.48
CA ILE A 59 -13.48 39.01 19.72
C ILE A 59 -12.21 39.20 20.54
N ARG A 60 -12.31 39.17 21.86
CA ARG A 60 -11.14 39.22 22.75
C ARG A 60 -10.23 38.06 22.32
N PRO A 61 -9.01 38.29 21.84
CA PRO A 61 -8.09 37.20 21.64
C PRO A 61 -7.77 36.67 23.05
N PRO A 62 -8.09 35.41 23.40
CA PRO A 62 -7.57 34.85 24.63
C PRO A 62 -6.05 34.89 24.52
N THR A 63 -5.38 35.50 25.49
CA THR A 63 -3.93 35.67 25.56
C THR A 63 -3.17 34.32 25.45
N SER A 64 -3.83 33.20 25.76
CA SER A 64 -3.31 31.84 25.57
C SER A 64 -3.25 31.36 24.11
N ARG A 65 -3.89 32.04 23.16
CA ARG A 65 -3.82 31.68 21.73
C ARG A 65 -2.46 32.02 21.15
N GLN A 66 -1.85 33.13 21.53
CA GLN A 66 -0.57 33.60 20.99
C GLN A 66 0.59 32.61 21.23
N SER A 67 0.58 31.88 22.35
CA SER A 67 1.60 30.84 22.63
C SER A 67 1.39 29.56 21.82
N LYS A 68 0.15 29.20 21.47
CA LYS A 68 -0.14 28.00 20.66
C LYS A 68 0.37 28.12 19.22
N TYR A 69 0.32 29.33 18.65
CA TYR A 69 0.86 29.64 17.31
C TYR A 69 2.39 29.47 17.22
N GLN A 70 3.10 29.46 18.35
CA GLN A 70 4.56 29.33 18.38
C GLN A 70 5.02 27.87 18.46
N LEU A 71 4.12 26.94 18.79
CA LEU A 71 4.47 25.53 18.91
C LEU A 71 4.44 24.86 17.53
N PRO A 72 5.41 23.96 17.23
CA PRO A 72 5.46 23.23 15.96
C PRO A 72 4.30 22.24 15.81
N SER A 73 3.81 21.69 16.93
CA SER A 73 2.78 20.68 17.01
C SER A 73 1.82 20.99 18.18
N PRO A 74 0.58 20.45 18.18
CA PRO A 74 -0.40 20.73 19.23
C PRO A 74 0.05 20.15 20.57
N PRO A 75 -0.31 20.80 21.70
CA PRO A 75 0.02 20.30 23.02
C PRO A 75 -0.67 18.95 23.29
N VAL A 76 0.00 18.08 24.04
CA VAL A 76 -0.47 16.71 24.34
C VAL A 76 -1.87 16.69 24.94
N GLU A 77 -2.20 17.67 25.78
CA GLU A 77 -3.52 17.78 26.42
C GLU A 77 -4.66 17.98 25.41
N ALA A 78 -4.39 18.65 24.28
CA ALA A 78 -5.39 18.87 23.23
C ALA A 78 -5.86 17.56 22.56
N ALA A 79 -5.09 16.47 22.68
CA ALA A 79 -5.47 15.17 22.15
C ALA A 79 -6.78 14.64 22.77
N ARG A 80 -7.06 14.97 24.04
CA ARG A 80 -8.27 14.51 24.75
C ARG A 80 -9.53 15.25 24.31
N GLU A 81 -9.38 16.46 23.80
CA GLU A 81 -10.49 17.32 23.36
C GLU A 81 -10.84 17.07 21.88
N SER A 82 -10.00 16.36 21.14
CA SER A 82 -10.19 16.09 19.72
C SER A 82 -11.24 15.02 19.46
N ALA A 83 -12.36 15.42 18.86
CA ALA A 83 -13.37 14.48 18.36
C ALA A 83 -12.85 13.62 17.20
N LYS A 84 -11.93 14.15 16.39
CA LYS A 84 -11.34 13.43 15.25
C LYS A 84 -10.49 12.25 15.68
N LEU A 85 -9.67 12.43 16.70
CA LEU A 85 -8.86 11.35 17.27
C LEU A 85 -9.73 10.27 17.89
N ALA A 86 -10.75 10.65 18.67
CA ALA A 86 -11.70 9.70 19.24
C ALA A 86 -12.41 8.89 18.14
N ALA A 87 -12.83 9.55 17.06
CA ALA A 87 -13.45 8.90 15.91
C ALA A 87 -12.49 7.95 15.18
N LEU A 88 -11.22 8.34 14.98
CA LEU A 88 -10.20 7.51 14.33
C LEU A 88 -9.88 6.28 15.18
N HIS A 89 -9.71 6.45 16.50
CA HIS A 89 -9.45 5.38 17.45
C HIS A 89 -10.57 4.32 17.42
N ALA A 90 -11.83 4.77 17.46
CA ALA A 90 -12.99 3.89 17.37
C ALA A 90 -13.13 3.21 16.00
N ARG A 91 -12.87 3.94 14.90
CA ARG A 91 -13.00 3.43 13.53
C ARG A 91 -12.02 2.29 13.23
N LEU A 92 -10.79 2.39 13.74
CA LEU A 92 -9.75 1.38 13.58
C LEU A 92 -9.82 0.27 14.64
N TYR A 93 -10.82 0.31 15.52
CA TYR A 93 -11.00 -0.64 16.61
C TYR A 93 -9.72 -0.81 17.45
N LEU A 94 -9.06 0.32 17.77
CA LEU A 94 -7.78 0.30 18.48
C LEU A 94 -7.96 -0.18 19.92
N PRO A 95 -6.94 -0.84 20.51
CA PRO A 95 -7.01 -1.28 21.90
C PRO A 95 -7.25 -0.10 22.85
N SER A 96 -8.10 -0.28 23.86
CA SER A 96 -8.35 0.74 24.89
C SER A 96 -7.11 1.11 25.72
N ARG A 97 -6.07 0.25 25.72
CA ARG A 97 -4.77 0.51 26.33
C ARG A 97 -3.94 1.56 25.57
N LEU A 98 -4.25 1.80 24.29
CA LEU A 98 -3.59 2.84 23.50
C LEU A 98 -4.28 4.18 23.79
N PRO A 99 -3.60 5.12 24.47
CA PRO A 99 -4.16 6.42 24.79
C PRO A 99 -4.24 7.32 23.56
N LEU A 100 -5.17 8.30 23.57
CA LEU A 100 -5.36 9.25 22.46
C LEU A 100 -4.13 10.14 22.25
N GLU A 101 -3.36 10.38 23.31
CA GLU A 101 -2.11 11.14 23.30
C GLU A 101 -1.04 10.47 22.43
N THR A 102 -0.89 9.15 22.53
CA THR A 102 0.05 8.40 21.68
C THR A 102 -0.45 8.34 20.24
N LEU A 103 -1.77 8.22 20.05
CA LEU A 103 -2.36 8.28 18.72
C LEU A 103 -2.13 9.66 18.06
N ALA A 104 -2.29 10.75 18.81
CA ALA A 104 -1.97 12.11 18.35
C ALA A 104 -0.51 12.22 17.93
N ARG A 105 0.42 11.68 18.75
CA ARG A 105 1.85 11.65 18.41
C ARG A 105 2.13 10.94 17.09
N SER A 106 1.39 9.87 16.75
CA SER A 106 1.58 9.16 15.48
C SER A 106 1.29 10.02 14.24
N LEU A 107 0.46 11.07 14.38
CA LEU A 107 0.08 12.02 13.32
C LEU A 107 1.03 13.21 13.18
N VAL A 108 2.04 13.34 14.04
CA VAL A 108 3.04 14.40 13.97
C VAL A 108 4.31 13.84 13.32
N ASP A 109 4.54 14.21 12.06
CA ASP A 109 5.73 13.78 11.33
C ASP A 109 7.00 14.50 11.82
N ALA A 110 8.16 13.89 11.66
CA ALA A 110 9.46 14.49 12.03
C ALA A 110 9.74 15.81 11.29
N SER A 111 9.14 16.00 10.11
CA SER A 111 9.22 17.27 9.40
C SER A 111 8.39 18.40 10.01
N ALA A 112 7.31 18.07 10.75
CA ALA A 112 6.50 19.06 11.47
C ALA A 112 7.14 19.44 12.81
N ASP A 113 7.62 18.45 13.57
CA ASP A 113 8.26 18.65 14.87
C ASP A 113 9.65 17.99 14.89
N PRO A 114 10.74 18.78 14.95
CA PRO A 114 12.09 18.25 15.02
C PRO A 114 12.37 17.47 16.31
N ASN A 115 11.56 17.64 17.37
CA ASN A 115 11.82 16.99 18.64
C ASN A 115 11.43 15.50 18.61
N PRO A 116 12.37 14.56 18.83
CA PRO A 116 12.10 13.11 18.78
C PRO A 116 11.02 12.65 19.77
N LYS A 117 10.77 13.40 20.84
CA LYS A 117 9.76 13.08 21.86
C LYS A 117 8.33 13.33 21.39
N PHE A 118 8.14 14.27 20.46
CA PHE A 118 6.81 14.70 20.00
C PHE A 118 6.51 14.26 18.57
N ASN A 119 7.51 13.83 17.81
CA ASN A 119 7.31 13.25 16.48
C ASN A 119 7.07 11.73 16.50
N ASN A 120 6.65 11.23 15.34
CA ASN A 120 6.29 9.83 15.10
C ASN A 120 7.46 8.95 14.63
N GLU A 121 8.68 9.47 14.47
CA GLU A 121 9.80 8.78 13.82
C GLU A 121 10.14 7.45 14.52
N SER A 122 10.36 7.50 15.83
CA SER A 122 10.68 6.31 16.63
C SER A 122 9.58 5.23 16.60
N LEU A 123 8.30 5.64 16.58
CA LEU A 123 7.16 4.74 16.46
C LEU A 123 7.09 4.14 15.06
N ALA A 124 7.36 4.95 14.02
CA ALA A 124 7.37 4.52 12.65
C ALA A 124 8.48 3.51 12.36
N THR A 125 9.68 3.68 12.91
CA THR A 125 10.77 2.71 12.78
C THR A 125 10.38 1.35 13.35
N LEU A 126 9.86 1.32 14.59
CA LEU A 126 9.41 0.06 15.20
C LEU A 126 8.27 -0.60 14.40
N GLY A 127 7.28 0.19 13.97
CA GLY A 127 6.18 -0.34 13.19
C GLY A 127 6.61 -0.82 11.81
N HIS A 128 7.59 -0.15 11.19
CA HIS A 128 8.20 -0.58 9.93
C HIS A 128 8.82 -1.97 10.05
N ASP A 129 9.61 -2.19 11.09
CA ASP A 129 10.26 -3.49 11.36
C ASP A 129 9.21 -4.59 11.57
N LEU A 130 8.15 -4.30 12.32
CA LEU A 130 7.05 -5.25 12.57
C LEU A 130 6.28 -5.60 11.30
N LEU A 131 5.91 -4.60 10.50
CA LEU A 131 5.18 -4.84 9.24
C LEU A 131 6.05 -5.63 8.25
N THR A 132 7.33 -5.28 8.16
CA THR A 132 8.29 -5.98 7.29
C THR A 132 8.47 -7.42 7.74
N HIS A 133 8.63 -7.65 9.04
CA HIS A 133 8.76 -8.99 9.62
C HIS A 133 7.52 -9.84 9.38
N TYR A 134 6.31 -9.34 9.70
CA TYR A 134 5.07 -10.09 9.54
C TYR A 134 4.70 -10.35 8.08
N THR A 135 4.98 -9.41 7.18
CA THR A 135 4.71 -9.60 5.75
C THR A 135 5.68 -10.60 5.14
N SER A 136 6.97 -10.51 5.46
CA SER A 136 7.99 -11.43 4.93
C SER A 136 7.78 -12.86 5.43
N GLU A 137 7.50 -13.06 6.72
CA GLU A 137 7.20 -14.41 7.24
C GLU A 137 5.96 -15.00 6.58
N TYR A 138 4.92 -14.19 6.36
CA TYR A 138 3.69 -14.63 5.71
C TYR A 138 3.96 -15.04 4.26
N LEU A 139 4.66 -14.21 3.49
CA LEU A 139 4.96 -14.50 2.08
C LEU A 139 5.81 -15.75 1.93
N ILE A 140 6.87 -15.90 2.73
CA ILE A 140 7.78 -17.06 2.66
C ILE A 140 7.07 -18.34 3.09
N CYS A 141 6.24 -18.30 4.13
CA CYS A 141 5.52 -19.50 4.58
C CYS A 141 4.38 -19.89 3.64
N THR A 142 3.73 -18.90 3.01
CA THR A 142 2.61 -19.14 2.08
C THR A 142 3.11 -19.57 0.71
N TYR A 143 4.22 -19.00 0.23
CA TYR A 143 4.82 -19.27 -1.08
C TYR A 143 6.32 -19.56 -0.93
N PRO A 144 6.71 -20.75 -0.44
CA PRO A 144 8.10 -21.08 -0.11
C PRO A 144 9.06 -21.11 -1.31
N ARG A 145 8.53 -21.10 -2.55
CA ARG A 145 9.31 -21.16 -3.80
C ARG A 145 9.38 -19.81 -4.51
N LEU A 146 8.85 -18.74 -3.92
CA LEU A 146 8.70 -17.47 -4.61
C LEU A 146 10.07 -16.87 -4.97
N PRO A 147 10.33 -16.47 -6.23
CA PRO A 147 11.53 -15.74 -6.62
C PRO A 147 11.73 -14.47 -5.79
N LEU A 148 12.98 -14.14 -5.48
CA LEU A 148 13.28 -13.03 -4.56
C LEU A 148 12.85 -11.67 -5.12
N THR A 149 12.93 -11.49 -6.44
CA THR A 149 12.41 -10.29 -7.12
C THR A 149 10.90 -10.12 -6.95
N VAL A 150 10.17 -11.24 -6.95
CA VAL A 150 8.71 -11.25 -6.72
C VAL A 150 8.39 -11.04 -5.26
N ILE A 151 9.22 -11.55 -4.33
CA ILE A 151 9.11 -11.25 -2.89
C ILE A 151 9.23 -9.75 -2.66
N PHE A 152 10.25 -9.08 -3.22
CA PHE A 152 10.40 -7.62 -3.08
C PHE A 152 9.20 -6.84 -3.63
N ALA A 153 8.72 -7.21 -4.82
CA ALA A 153 7.53 -6.61 -5.40
C ALA A 153 6.27 -6.83 -4.55
N ALA A 154 6.11 -8.04 -3.98
CA ALA A 154 4.99 -8.37 -3.11
C ALA A 154 5.08 -7.61 -1.77
N MET A 155 6.26 -7.52 -1.17
CA MET A 155 6.53 -6.72 0.03
C MET A 155 6.15 -5.25 -0.21
N TYR A 156 6.58 -4.67 -1.34
CA TYR A 156 6.21 -3.31 -1.72
C TYR A 156 4.71 -3.16 -1.96
N ALA A 157 4.05 -4.16 -2.56
CA ALA A 157 2.62 -4.12 -2.78
C ALA A 157 1.80 -4.16 -1.46
N TYR A 158 2.26 -4.91 -0.45
CA TYR A 158 1.59 -4.98 0.86
C TYR A 158 1.92 -3.77 1.77
N VAL A 159 3.19 -3.42 1.93
CA VAL A 159 3.68 -2.46 2.95
C VAL A 159 4.49 -1.30 2.34
N GLY A 160 4.49 -1.16 1.01
CA GLY A 160 5.13 -0.04 0.34
C GLY A 160 4.43 1.30 0.62
N PRO A 161 5.15 2.42 0.50
CA PRO A 161 4.65 3.75 0.87
C PRO A 161 3.34 4.11 0.17
N LYS A 162 3.20 3.75 -1.11
CA LYS A 162 1.98 3.97 -1.90
C LYS A 162 0.76 3.25 -1.33
N THR A 163 0.93 1.99 -0.91
CA THR A 163 -0.14 1.20 -0.32
C THR A 163 -0.52 1.74 1.05
N LEU A 164 0.48 2.04 1.89
CA LEU A 164 0.24 2.64 3.20
C LEU A 164 -0.45 4.00 3.10
N ALA A 165 -0.09 4.83 2.12
CA ALA A 165 -0.77 6.09 1.85
C ALA A 165 -2.20 5.93 1.34
N ALA A 166 -2.50 4.86 0.61
CA ALA A 166 -3.88 4.51 0.28
C ALA A 166 -4.66 4.09 1.54
N MET A 167 -4.06 3.25 2.39
CA MET A 167 -4.68 2.81 3.65
C MET A 167 -4.98 3.98 4.60
N ALA A 168 -4.05 4.91 4.79
CA ALA A 168 -4.29 6.09 5.63
C ALA A 168 -5.49 6.92 5.15
N ARG A 169 -5.66 7.06 3.82
CA ARG A 169 -6.82 7.73 3.22
C ARG A 169 -8.11 6.93 3.42
N GLU A 170 -8.06 5.60 3.27
CA GLU A 170 -9.20 4.70 3.57
C GLU A 170 -9.62 4.80 5.05
N TRP A 171 -8.67 4.99 5.95
CA TRP A 171 -8.92 5.21 7.38
C TRP A 171 -9.52 6.59 7.70
N GLY A 172 -9.64 7.49 6.70
CA GLY A 172 -10.19 8.82 6.86
C GLY A 172 -9.24 9.79 7.56
N VAL A 173 -7.92 9.61 7.38
CA VAL A 173 -6.91 10.54 7.89
C VAL A 173 -6.78 11.71 6.92
N GLU A 174 -6.99 12.90 7.44
CA GLU A 174 -6.90 14.16 6.70
C GLU A 174 -5.56 14.84 7.01
N SER A 175 -4.96 15.50 6.02
CA SER A 175 -3.71 16.24 6.21
C SER A 175 -3.96 17.70 6.55
N ALA A 176 -3.20 18.24 7.50
CA ALA A 176 -3.23 19.65 7.85
C ALA A 176 -2.74 20.53 6.69
N ALA A 177 -3.19 21.78 6.61
CA ALA A 177 -2.71 22.73 5.60
C ALA A 177 -1.23 23.10 5.81
N ALA A 178 -0.88 23.39 7.05
CA ALA A 178 0.48 23.60 7.54
C ALA A 178 0.57 22.99 8.96
N PRO A 179 1.75 22.53 9.40
CA PRO A 179 1.93 22.11 10.78
C PRO A 179 1.86 23.32 11.72
N GLY A 180 1.36 23.11 12.93
CA GLY A 180 1.27 24.15 13.95
C GLY A 180 0.46 23.72 15.17
N GLY A 181 0.73 24.36 16.31
CA GLY A 181 0.10 24.05 17.59
C GLY A 181 -1.38 24.42 17.71
N GLU A 182 -1.91 25.19 16.77
CA GLU A 182 -3.34 25.53 16.69
C GLU A 182 -4.18 24.43 16.02
N VAL A 183 -3.55 23.55 15.24
CA VAL A 183 -4.24 22.55 14.44
C VAL A 183 -4.75 21.44 15.37
N ASP A 184 -5.96 20.96 15.11
CA ASP A 184 -6.51 19.81 15.83
C ASP A 184 -5.54 18.61 15.67
N PRO A 185 -5.09 17.97 16.76
CA PRO A 185 -4.18 16.81 16.70
C PRO A 185 -4.74 15.59 15.94
N GLY A 186 -6.01 15.59 15.55
CA GLY A 186 -6.60 14.59 14.66
C GLY A 186 -6.25 14.74 13.17
N TYR A 187 -5.50 15.77 12.77
CA TYR A 187 -4.96 15.91 11.41
C TYR A 187 -3.51 15.41 11.33
N LEU A 188 -3.14 14.83 10.19
CA LEU A 188 -1.76 14.49 9.87
C LEU A 188 -0.96 15.77 9.57
N GLN A 189 0.07 16.04 10.38
CA GLN A 189 0.88 17.25 10.33
C GLN A 189 2.27 16.92 9.79
N PHE A 190 2.65 17.59 8.71
CA PHE A 190 3.97 17.48 8.08
C PHE A 190 4.24 18.74 7.26
N ASN A 191 5.51 19.08 7.07
CA ASN A 191 5.89 20.15 6.17
C ASN A 191 5.81 19.62 4.73
N ARG A 192 5.01 20.25 3.86
CA ARG A 192 4.86 19.80 2.47
C ARG A 192 6.07 20.21 1.62
N VAL A 193 6.50 19.31 0.74
CA VAL A 193 7.43 19.66 -0.35
C VAL A 193 6.78 20.71 -1.27
N LEU A 194 7.55 21.70 -1.71
CA LEU A 194 7.08 22.70 -2.67
C LEU A 194 6.77 22.06 -4.03
N PRO A 195 5.69 22.49 -4.72
CA PRO A 195 5.39 22.02 -6.07
C PRO A 195 6.56 22.26 -7.02
N GLY A 196 6.91 21.26 -7.83
CA GLY A 196 8.00 21.33 -8.81
C GLY A 196 9.38 20.90 -8.29
N VAL A 197 9.49 20.51 -7.02
CA VAL A 197 10.70 19.86 -6.50
C VAL A 197 10.67 18.38 -6.85
N ASP A 198 11.64 17.94 -7.65
CA ASP A 198 11.81 16.52 -7.97
C ASP A 198 12.37 15.75 -6.77
N VAL A 199 11.48 15.08 -6.04
CA VAL A 199 11.79 14.26 -4.86
C VAL A 199 12.74 13.10 -5.18
N HIS A 200 12.77 12.65 -6.44
CA HIS A 200 13.62 11.55 -6.91
C HIS A 200 14.77 11.99 -7.84
N SER A 201 15.04 13.29 -7.98
CA SER A 201 16.00 13.79 -8.99
C SER A 201 17.45 13.38 -8.78
N LYS A 202 17.84 13.05 -7.55
CA LYS A 202 19.22 12.69 -7.23
C LYS A 202 19.28 11.21 -6.85
N PRO A 203 20.17 10.42 -7.48
CA PRO A 203 20.44 9.08 -6.98
C PRO A 203 20.84 9.17 -5.52
N VAL A 204 20.36 8.23 -4.71
CA VAL A 204 20.72 8.15 -3.29
C VAL A 204 22.23 7.95 -3.21
N THR A 205 22.94 8.98 -2.74
CA THR A 205 24.40 8.94 -2.55
C THR A 205 24.77 8.55 -1.13
N GLY A 206 25.86 7.80 -0.96
CA GLY A 206 26.38 7.40 0.36
C GLY A 206 25.61 6.23 0.94
N THR A 207 25.32 5.25 0.10
CA THR A 207 24.76 3.95 0.47
C THR A 207 25.81 3.10 1.19
N ALA A 208 25.37 2.03 1.86
CA ALA A 208 26.29 1.06 2.46
C ALA A 208 27.00 0.17 1.41
N ARG A 209 26.73 0.38 0.12
CA ARG A 209 27.18 -0.50 -0.96
C ARG A 209 28.64 -0.20 -1.36
N PRO A 210 29.48 -1.23 -1.56
CA PRO A 210 30.82 -1.05 -2.13
C PRO A 210 30.76 -0.49 -3.56
N HIS A 211 31.73 0.37 -3.90
CA HIS A 211 31.91 0.92 -5.25
C HIS A 211 30.65 1.61 -5.83
N GLU A 212 29.97 2.41 -5.01
CA GLU A 212 28.75 3.12 -5.41
C GLU A 212 28.93 4.01 -6.65
N ASP A 213 30.12 4.61 -6.80
CA ASP A 213 30.48 5.46 -7.95
C ASP A 213 30.32 4.73 -9.29
N GLN A 214 30.43 3.40 -9.30
CA GLN A 214 30.35 2.56 -10.49
C GLN A 214 28.89 2.24 -10.85
N THR A 215 28.15 3.26 -11.25
CA THR A 215 26.71 3.17 -11.57
C THR A 215 26.34 2.20 -12.71
N HIS A 216 27.28 1.89 -13.60
CA HIS A 216 27.07 0.99 -14.73
C HIS A 216 27.27 -0.49 -14.39
N TRP A 217 27.76 -0.81 -13.19
CA TRP A 217 27.97 -2.19 -12.77
C TRP A 217 26.65 -2.88 -12.47
N ARG A 218 26.53 -4.14 -12.92
CA ARG A 218 25.35 -4.94 -12.65
C ARG A 218 25.28 -5.26 -11.15
N LYS A 219 24.17 -4.85 -10.53
CA LYS A 219 23.83 -5.24 -9.16
C LYS A 219 23.21 -6.64 -9.15
N SER A 220 23.68 -7.51 -8.26
CA SER A 220 23.07 -8.83 -8.07
C SER A 220 21.90 -8.75 -7.10
N ILE A 221 20.89 -9.58 -7.30
CA ILE A 221 19.73 -9.69 -6.40
C ILE A 221 20.17 -10.09 -4.98
N THR A 222 21.17 -10.98 -4.87
CA THR A 222 21.74 -11.38 -3.58
C THR A 222 22.40 -10.23 -2.83
N SER A 223 23.03 -9.29 -3.54
CA SER A 223 23.61 -8.09 -2.91
C SER A 223 22.53 -7.15 -2.39
N SER A 224 21.36 -7.10 -3.04
CA SER A 224 20.24 -6.24 -2.63
C SER A 224 19.65 -6.66 -1.29
N VAL A 225 19.69 -7.95 -0.94
CA VAL A 225 19.25 -8.44 0.38
C VAL A 225 20.08 -7.84 1.53
N VAL A 226 21.35 -7.51 1.28
CA VAL A 226 22.29 -7.04 2.31
C VAL A 226 22.40 -5.52 2.33
N TYR A 227 22.47 -4.89 1.16
CA TYR A 227 22.82 -3.46 1.06
C TYR A 227 21.64 -2.54 0.77
N ASP A 228 20.55 -3.08 0.21
CA ASP A 228 19.37 -2.31 -0.14
C ASP A 228 18.28 -2.50 0.93
N ASN A 229 17.15 -1.80 0.83
CA ASN A 229 16.05 -1.95 1.78
C ASN A 229 15.22 -3.23 1.58
N GLU A 230 14.18 -3.38 2.40
CA GLU A 230 13.22 -4.48 2.33
C GLU A 230 12.49 -4.64 0.97
N PHE A 231 12.52 -3.62 0.12
CA PHE A 231 11.94 -3.63 -1.22
C PHE A 231 13.00 -3.78 -2.34
N GLY A 232 14.29 -3.86 -2.00
CA GLY A 232 15.40 -3.92 -2.95
C GLY A 232 15.82 -2.56 -3.54
N ASP A 233 15.37 -1.45 -2.96
CA ASP A 233 15.77 -0.09 -3.33
C ASP A 233 16.98 0.40 -2.52
N PRO A 234 17.89 1.18 -3.13
CA PRO A 234 19.08 1.68 -2.45
C PRO A 234 18.72 2.66 -1.33
N VAL A 235 19.31 2.48 -0.14
CA VAL A 235 19.14 3.36 1.02
C VAL A 235 20.48 3.92 1.47
N LYS A 236 20.44 5.14 2.04
CA LYS A 236 21.61 5.79 2.63
C LYS A 236 22.20 4.90 3.73
N GLY A 237 23.52 4.70 3.69
CA GLY A 237 24.22 3.91 4.68
C GLY A 237 24.13 4.52 6.09
N PRO A 238 24.50 3.73 7.12
CA PRO A 238 24.63 4.24 8.47
C PRO A 238 25.63 5.40 8.48
N LYS A 239 25.18 6.56 8.94
CA LYS A 239 26.03 7.75 9.08
C LYS A 239 26.69 7.78 10.45
N ASP A 240 27.88 8.36 10.51
CA ASP A 240 28.57 8.60 11.77
C ASP A 240 27.72 9.50 12.70
N PRO A 241 27.76 9.29 14.03
CA PRO A 241 26.99 10.08 15.00
C PRO A 241 27.24 11.59 14.91
N SER A 242 28.41 12.00 14.44
CA SER A 242 28.78 13.41 14.23
C SER A 242 27.98 14.07 13.10
N GLU A 243 27.53 13.32 12.09
CA GLU A 243 26.73 13.83 10.97
C GLU A 243 25.21 13.85 11.24
N GLN A 244 24.75 13.15 12.28
CA GLN A 244 23.34 13.17 12.70
C GLN A 244 22.88 14.57 13.10
N SER A 245 23.75 15.36 13.73
CA SER A 245 23.48 16.77 14.08
C SER A 245 23.17 17.68 12.87
N LYS A 246 23.63 17.31 11.66
CA LYS A 246 23.30 18.04 10.42
C LYS A 246 21.96 17.58 9.82
N GLN A 247 21.41 16.44 10.26
CA GLN A 247 20.11 15.94 9.82
C GLN A 247 18.94 16.61 10.54
N ASP A 248 19.11 17.07 11.79
CA ASP A 248 18.11 17.93 12.45
C ASP A 248 17.81 19.18 11.62
N VAL A 249 18.80 19.67 10.85
CA VAL A 249 18.64 20.76 9.89
C VAL A 249 18.03 20.28 8.56
N GLN A 250 18.31 19.05 8.11
CA GLN A 250 17.67 18.47 6.90
C GLN A 250 16.24 17.98 7.12
N ASN A 251 15.81 17.70 8.35
CA ASN A 251 14.42 17.40 8.71
C ASN A 251 13.49 18.61 8.49
N THR A 252 14.04 19.79 8.19
CA THR A 252 13.26 20.93 7.67
C THR A 252 12.94 20.83 6.17
N GLN A 253 13.52 19.86 5.44
CA GLN A 253 13.05 19.56 4.07
C GLN A 253 11.67 18.94 4.16
N GLY A 254 10.73 19.51 3.40
CA GLY A 254 9.37 18.99 3.34
C GLY A 254 9.32 17.52 2.92
N VAL A 255 8.24 16.85 3.31
CA VAL A 255 7.95 15.45 3.02
C VAL A 255 6.74 15.39 2.07
N THR A 256 6.70 14.37 1.21
CA THR A 256 5.54 14.15 0.33
C THR A 256 4.37 13.63 1.16
N ALA A 257 3.15 13.94 0.72
CA ALA A 257 1.96 13.42 1.40
C ALA A 257 1.93 11.89 1.43
N GLU A 258 2.45 11.22 0.40
CA GLU A 258 2.57 9.77 0.36
C GLU A 258 3.46 9.25 1.50
N GLN A 259 4.65 9.82 1.64
CA GLN A 259 5.60 9.40 2.66
C GLN A 259 5.08 9.69 4.08
N ALA A 260 4.48 10.87 4.32
CA ALA A 260 3.93 11.23 5.62
C ALA A 260 2.75 10.31 6.05
N ASN A 261 1.91 9.91 5.09
CA ASN A 261 0.86 8.93 5.38
C ASN A 261 1.44 7.54 5.68
N ALA A 262 2.50 7.15 4.97
CA ALA A 262 3.17 5.87 5.20
C ALA A 262 3.85 5.83 6.58
N THR A 263 4.53 6.91 7.00
CA THR A 263 5.14 7.02 8.33
C THR A 263 4.08 6.98 9.42
N PHE A 264 2.93 7.64 9.25
CA PHE A 264 1.81 7.54 10.18
C PHE A 264 1.29 6.11 10.35
N VAL A 265 1.04 5.37 9.27
CA VAL A 265 0.53 3.99 9.36
C VAL A 265 1.53 3.08 10.08
N ARG A 266 2.82 3.24 9.79
CA ARG A 266 3.90 2.55 10.52
C ARG A 266 3.89 2.94 12.00
N ALA A 267 3.78 4.23 12.30
CA ALA A 267 3.75 4.71 13.69
C ALA A 267 2.55 4.17 14.49
N VAL A 268 1.37 4.02 13.87
CA VAL A 268 0.21 3.38 14.50
C VAL A 268 0.52 1.93 14.87
N MET A 269 1.13 1.17 13.95
CA MET A 269 1.53 -0.22 14.23
C MET A 269 2.53 -0.30 15.41
N GLY A 270 3.54 0.57 15.42
CA GLY A 270 4.50 0.66 16.53
C GLY A 270 3.84 1.04 17.85
N ALA A 271 2.91 2.00 17.83
CA ALA A 271 2.16 2.42 19.02
C ALA A 271 1.29 1.30 19.60
N ILE A 272 0.59 0.54 18.74
CA ILE A 272 -0.20 -0.62 19.17
C ILE A 272 0.71 -1.66 19.83
N TYR A 273 1.87 -1.94 19.24
CA TYR A 273 2.82 -2.89 19.80
C TYR A 273 3.32 -2.46 21.18
N LEU A 274 3.68 -1.18 21.36
CA LEU A 274 4.18 -0.68 22.65
C LEU A 274 3.13 -0.70 23.76
N HIS A 275 1.88 -0.36 23.46
CA HIS A 275 0.82 -0.26 24.48
C HIS A 275 0.03 -1.55 24.72
N ALA A 276 -0.23 -2.33 23.67
CA ALA A 276 -1.09 -3.50 23.72
C ALA A 276 -0.32 -4.82 23.52
N GLY A 277 0.97 -4.75 23.20
CA GLY A 277 1.84 -5.90 23.03
C GLY A 277 1.70 -6.59 21.67
N ARG A 278 2.50 -7.64 21.50
CA ARG A 278 2.60 -8.42 20.25
C ARG A 278 1.27 -9.01 19.76
N PRO A 279 0.42 -9.65 20.60
CA PRO A 279 -0.80 -10.28 20.11
C PRO A 279 -1.78 -9.27 19.48
N ALA A 280 -1.87 -8.06 20.04
CA ALA A 280 -2.71 -7.00 19.51
C ALA A 280 -2.17 -6.46 18.18
N ALA A 281 -0.86 -6.25 18.08
CA ALA A 281 -0.21 -5.81 16.85
C ALA A 281 -0.40 -6.82 15.71
N LYS A 282 -0.21 -8.12 15.97
CA LYS A 282 -0.41 -9.18 14.98
C LYS A 282 -1.86 -9.27 14.50
N ARG A 283 -2.83 -9.20 15.40
CA ARG A 283 -4.27 -9.14 15.02
C ARG A 283 -4.57 -7.92 14.16
N PHE A 284 -4.02 -6.76 14.51
CA PHE A 284 -4.18 -5.54 13.72
C PHE A 284 -3.59 -5.71 12.30
N PHE A 285 -2.41 -6.33 12.20
CA PHE A 285 -1.76 -6.67 10.93
C PHE A 285 -2.63 -7.57 10.05
N GLU A 286 -3.15 -8.67 10.62
CA GLU A 286 -4.02 -9.61 9.92
C GLU A 286 -5.31 -8.94 9.41
N GLN A 287 -5.89 -8.05 10.21
CA GLN A 287 -7.16 -7.38 9.89
C GLN A 287 -7.03 -6.28 8.81
N HIS A 288 -5.92 -5.53 8.79
CA HIS A 288 -5.80 -4.34 7.93
C HIS A 288 -4.86 -4.53 6.73
N PHE A 289 -3.82 -5.34 6.87
CA PHE A 289 -2.79 -5.51 5.85
C PHE A 289 -2.99 -6.83 5.11
N LEU A 290 -3.17 -7.93 5.85
CA LEU A 290 -3.34 -9.26 5.25
C LEU A 290 -4.71 -9.48 4.61
N SER A 291 -5.73 -8.75 5.08
CA SER A 291 -7.08 -8.78 4.50
C SER A 291 -7.14 -8.23 3.08
N ARG A 292 -6.11 -7.51 2.63
CA ARG A 292 -6.03 -6.96 1.28
C ARG A 292 -5.68 -8.08 0.29
N HIS A 293 -6.42 -8.15 -0.80
CA HIS A 293 -6.15 -9.12 -1.86
C HIS A 293 -5.04 -8.63 -2.78
N LEU A 294 -3.96 -9.41 -2.89
CA LEU A 294 -2.88 -9.20 -3.86
C LEU A 294 -2.76 -10.43 -4.77
N ASN A 295 -2.88 -10.22 -6.09
CA ASN A 295 -2.63 -11.28 -7.06
C ASN A 295 -1.14 -11.40 -7.37
N ILE A 296 -0.45 -12.29 -6.66
CA ILE A 296 1.00 -12.51 -6.81
C ILE A 296 1.37 -13.05 -8.20
N SER A 297 0.43 -13.71 -8.89
CA SER A 297 0.64 -14.18 -10.27
C SER A 297 1.00 -13.05 -11.23
N ASP A 298 0.48 -11.83 -11.00
CA ASP A 298 0.68 -10.69 -11.89
C ASP A 298 2.04 -10.00 -11.68
N LEU A 299 2.74 -10.33 -10.60
CA LEU A 299 4.06 -9.79 -10.29
C LEU A 299 5.21 -10.49 -11.04
N PHE A 300 4.94 -11.64 -11.66
CA PHE A 300 5.97 -12.39 -12.39
C PHE A 300 6.26 -11.77 -13.75
N ASN A 301 7.55 -11.62 -14.06
CA ASN A 301 8.03 -11.24 -15.39
C ASN A 301 9.07 -12.25 -15.88
N PHE A 302 8.72 -13.04 -16.90
CA PHE A 302 9.59 -14.07 -17.47
C PHE A 302 10.14 -13.63 -18.82
N SER A 303 11.46 -13.67 -18.98
CA SER A 303 12.13 -13.36 -20.25
C SER A 303 12.17 -14.58 -21.19
N GLN A 304 12.59 -15.74 -20.69
CA GLN A 304 12.78 -16.96 -21.50
C GLN A 304 12.12 -18.19 -20.85
N PRO A 305 10.78 -18.23 -20.71
CA PRO A 305 10.09 -19.21 -19.87
C PRO A 305 10.31 -20.68 -20.30
N ALA A 306 10.49 -20.95 -21.60
CA ALA A 306 10.77 -22.31 -22.06
C ALA A 306 12.16 -22.82 -21.63
N ARG A 307 13.16 -21.92 -21.55
CA ARG A 307 14.52 -22.24 -21.12
C ARG A 307 14.57 -22.42 -19.60
N ASP A 308 13.89 -21.54 -18.87
CA ASP A 308 13.73 -21.60 -17.42
C ASP A 308 13.07 -22.93 -17.02
N LEU A 309 11.99 -23.31 -17.72
CA LEU A 309 11.28 -24.58 -17.46
C LEU A 309 12.14 -25.82 -17.78
N ALA A 310 12.91 -25.79 -18.87
CA ALA A 310 13.80 -26.90 -19.20
C ALA A 310 14.90 -27.08 -18.13
N ARG A 311 15.44 -25.98 -17.60
CA ARG A 311 16.42 -26.03 -16.50
C ARG A 311 15.78 -26.48 -15.19
N LEU A 312 14.56 -26.05 -14.91
CA LEU A 312 13.79 -26.54 -13.75
C LEU A 312 13.62 -28.07 -13.84
N CYS A 313 13.16 -28.59 -14.97
CA CYS A 313 12.99 -30.03 -15.17
C CYS A 313 14.32 -30.78 -15.00
N ALA A 314 15.41 -30.25 -15.55
CA ALA A 314 16.74 -30.85 -15.39
C ALA A 314 17.21 -30.85 -13.92
N ARG A 315 16.94 -29.77 -13.17
CA ARG A 315 17.30 -29.65 -11.73
C ARG A 315 16.54 -30.65 -10.87
N GLU A 316 15.25 -30.82 -11.13
CA GLU A 316 14.37 -31.73 -10.38
C GLU A 316 14.43 -33.18 -10.88
N ASN A 317 15.29 -33.48 -11.87
CA ASN A 317 15.41 -34.79 -12.54
C ASN A 317 14.11 -35.27 -13.22
N PHE A 318 13.30 -34.35 -13.74
CA PHE A 318 12.16 -34.66 -14.58
C PHE A 318 12.57 -34.89 -16.04
N GLU A 319 11.74 -35.60 -16.79
CA GLU A 319 11.93 -35.74 -18.23
C GLU A 319 11.88 -34.38 -18.93
N GLN A 320 12.58 -34.25 -20.06
CA GLN A 320 12.65 -32.99 -20.79
C GLN A 320 11.25 -32.51 -21.19
N PRO A 321 10.91 -31.23 -20.95
CA PRO A 321 9.57 -30.73 -21.24
C PRO A 321 9.32 -30.64 -22.76
N VAL A 322 8.26 -31.31 -23.23
CA VAL A 322 7.83 -31.33 -24.64
C VAL A 322 6.49 -30.62 -24.78
N ALA A 323 6.41 -29.65 -25.69
CA ALA A 323 5.18 -28.96 -26.02
C ALA A 323 4.34 -29.78 -27.02
N ARG A 324 3.07 -30.03 -26.70
CA ARG A 324 2.10 -30.75 -27.56
C ARG A 324 0.87 -29.88 -27.78
N ILE A 325 0.32 -29.90 -28.99
CA ILE A 325 -0.95 -29.22 -29.30
C ILE A 325 -2.09 -30.09 -28.74
N ILE A 326 -2.90 -29.53 -27.84
CA ILE A 326 -4.06 -30.20 -27.25
C ILE A 326 -5.27 -30.03 -28.17
N SER A 327 -5.52 -28.79 -28.59
CA SER A 327 -6.60 -28.45 -29.50
C SER A 327 -6.23 -27.22 -30.32
N GLU A 328 -6.76 -27.14 -31.53
CA GLU A 328 -6.61 -25.98 -32.39
C GLU A 328 -7.91 -25.65 -33.09
N THR A 329 -8.14 -24.36 -33.31
CA THR A 329 -9.28 -23.88 -34.10
C THR A 329 -8.88 -22.64 -34.90
N GLY A 330 -9.49 -22.49 -36.08
CA GLY A 330 -9.33 -21.29 -36.90
C GLY A 330 -7.89 -21.05 -37.41
N ARG A 331 -7.05 -22.09 -37.59
CA ARG A 331 -5.63 -21.98 -37.99
C ARG A 331 -5.37 -21.04 -39.19
N LYS A 332 -6.28 -21.01 -40.16
CA LYS A 332 -6.20 -20.15 -41.37
C LYS A 332 -7.11 -18.92 -41.30
N SER A 333 -7.46 -18.47 -40.09
CA SER A 333 -8.27 -17.27 -39.86
C SER A 333 -7.42 -16.10 -39.34
N ARG A 334 -8.02 -14.92 -39.19
CA ARG A 334 -7.36 -13.76 -38.57
C ARG A 334 -7.11 -13.93 -37.06
N HIS A 335 -7.93 -14.74 -36.40
CA HIS A 335 -7.87 -14.98 -34.95
C HIS A 335 -7.85 -16.49 -34.67
N PRO A 336 -6.78 -17.20 -35.07
CA PRO A 336 -6.60 -18.60 -34.69
C PRO A 336 -6.48 -18.71 -33.16
N VAL A 337 -6.83 -19.87 -32.63
CA VAL A 337 -6.62 -20.21 -31.22
C VAL A 337 -5.93 -21.56 -31.16
N PHE A 338 -4.72 -21.57 -30.60
CA PHE A 338 -3.94 -22.77 -30.35
C PHE A 338 -3.87 -22.99 -28.85
N VAL A 339 -4.26 -24.18 -28.40
CA VAL A 339 -4.10 -24.62 -27.01
C VAL A 339 -2.96 -25.61 -26.97
N VAL A 340 -1.90 -25.25 -26.27
CA VAL A 340 -0.67 -26.03 -26.15
C VAL A 340 -0.50 -26.45 -24.69
N GLY A 341 -0.20 -27.73 -24.48
CA GLY A 341 0.22 -28.26 -23.19
C GLY A 341 1.69 -28.60 -23.20
N ILE A 342 2.39 -28.34 -22.10
CA ILE A 342 3.76 -28.81 -21.89
C ILE A 342 3.72 -30.03 -20.99
N TYR A 343 4.35 -31.10 -21.45
CA TYR A 343 4.38 -32.40 -20.78
C TYR A 343 5.81 -32.77 -20.41
N SER A 344 5.99 -33.35 -19.23
CA SER A 344 7.20 -34.10 -18.88
C SER A 344 6.78 -35.56 -18.78
N GLY A 345 7.19 -36.38 -19.75
CA GLY A 345 6.65 -37.74 -19.94
C GLY A 345 5.15 -37.77 -20.20
N GLN A 346 4.39 -38.22 -19.20
CA GLN A 346 2.93 -38.30 -19.22
C GLN A 346 2.25 -37.14 -18.48
N ASP A 347 2.98 -36.45 -17.59
CA ASP A 347 2.41 -35.43 -16.73
C ASP A 347 2.32 -34.08 -17.45
N LYS A 348 1.14 -33.46 -17.40
CA LYS A 348 0.91 -32.11 -17.93
C LYS A 348 1.35 -31.07 -16.90
N LEU A 349 2.47 -30.41 -17.16
CA LEU A 349 3.02 -29.38 -16.27
C LEU A 349 2.26 -28.05 -16.38
N GLY A 350 1.84 -27.69 -17.58
CA GLY A 350 1.16 -26.43 -17.84
C GLY A 350 0.44 -26.41 -19.17
N GLU A 351 -0.52 -25.50 -19.28
CA GLU A 351 -1.36 -25.32 -20.46
C GLU A 351 -1.49 -23.83 -20.77
N GLY A 352 -1.50 -23.48 -22.05
CA GLY A 352 -1.61 -22.10 -22.50
C GLY A 352 -2.27 -21.98 -23.86
N ALA A 353 -3.15 -21.00 -23.98
CA ALA A 353 -3.81 -20.65 -25.22
C ALA A 353 -3.20 -19.38 -25.83
N GLY A 354 -2.97 -19.36 -27.14
CA GLY A 354 -2.39 -18.22 -27.86
C GLY A 354 -2.89 -18.11 -29.30
N ALA A 355 -2.71 -16.93 -29.91
CA ALA A 355 -3.02 -16.69 -31.31
C ALA A 355 -1.91 -17.20 -32.24
N SER A 356 -0.72 -17.49 -31.71
CA SER A 356 0.31 -18.22 -32.44
C SER A 356 0.78 -19.44 -31.67
N LEU A 357 1.34 -20.43 -32.37
CA LEU A 357 1.93 -21.62 -31.74
C LEU A 357 3.05 -21.23 -30.76
N LEU A 358 3.84 -20.20 -31.09
CA LEU A 358 4.93 -19.73 -30.23
C LEU A 358 4.40 -19.04 -28.96
N GLU A 359 3.36 -18.22 -29.09
CA GLU A 359 2.69 -17.57 -27.97
C GLU A 359 1.97 -18.57 -27.07
N ALA A 360 1.27 -19.54 -27.64
CA ALA A 360 0.63 -20.61 -26.86
C ALA A 360 1.68 -21.42 -26.08
N ARG A 361 2.82 -21.75 -26.72
CA ARG A 361 3.96 -22.41 -26.08
C ARG A 361 4.55 -21.58 -24.94
N SER A 362 4.78 -20.28 -25.15
CA SER A 362 5.36 -19.42 -24.11
C SER A 362 4.39 -19.26 -22.93
N ARG A 363 3.10 -19.08 -23.19
CA ARG A 363 2.05 -19.02 -22.14
C ARG A 363 1.94 -20.32 -21.36
N ALA A 364 2.00 -21.47 -22.03
CA ALA A 364 1.99 -22.77 -21.37
C ALA A 364 3.22 -22.96 -20.47
N ALA A 365 4.40 -22.47 -20.89
CA ALA A 365 5.62 -22.48 -20.08
C ALA A 365 5.52 -21.56 -18.87
N VAL A 366 4.98 -20.34 -19.05
CA VAL A 366 4.71 -19.41 -17.94
C VAL A 366 3.72 -20.03 -16.95
N ALA A 367 2.66 -20.69 -17.43
CA ALA A 367 1.69 -21.36 -16.57
C ALA A 367 2.35 -22.48 -15.73
N ALA A 368 3.22 -23.28 -16.33
CA ALA A 368 3.98 -24.32 -15.62
C ALA A 368 4.91 -23.72 -14.54
N LEU A 369 5.67 -22.67 -14.88
CA LEU A 369 6.55 -21.98 -13.94
C LEU A 369 5.77 -21.31 -12.80
N LYS A 370 4.65 -20.65 -13.11
CA LYS A 370 3.76 -20.08 -12.09
C LYS A 370 3.19 -21.17 -11.18
N GLY A 371 2.78 -22.30 -11.73
CA GLY A 371 2.33 -23.46 -10.94
C GLY A 371 3.41 -23.98 -9.98
N TRP A 372 4.69 -23.95 -10.40
CA TRP A 372 5.82 -24.31 -9.54
C TRP A 372 6.06 -23.29 -8.43
N TYR A 373 6.16 -22.01 -8.77
CA TYR A 373 6.54 -20.94 -7.83
C TYR A 373 5.40 -20.51 -6.88
N LEU A 374 4.15 -20.60 -7.33
CA LEU A 374 2.96 -20.28 -6.52
C LEU A 374 2.45 -21.49 -5.71
N TYR A 375 3.24 -22.55 -5.59
CA TYR A 375 2.94 -23.64 -4.68
C TYR A 375 2.72 -23.10 -3.26
N SER A 376 1.57 -23.44 -2.67
CA SER A 376 1.20 -23.04 -1.31
C SER A 376 0.74 -24.24 -0.49
N PRO A 377 1.32 -24.49 0.70
CA PRO A 377 0.89 -25.57 1.57
C PRO A 377 -0.47 -25.24 2.23
N LEU A 378 -1.31 -26.26 2.44
CA LEU A 378 -2.69 -26.07 2.94
C LEU A 378 -2.77 -25.40 4.32
N ASN A 379 -1.90 -25.80 5.24
CA ASN A 379 -1.86 -25.29 6.61
C ASN A 379 -0.60 -24.44 6.80
N VAL A 380 -0.67 -23.17 6.39
CA VAL A 380 0.43 -22.22 6.58
C VAL A 380 0.48 -21.81 8.04
N ARG A 381 1.56 -22.17 8.73
CA ARG A 381 1.86 -21.68 10.08
C ARG A 381 3.08 -20.80 10.02
N VAL A 382 2.97 -19.58 10.57
CA VAL A 382 4.07 -18.62 10.63
C VAL A 382 4.93 -18.81 11.88
N PRO A 383 6.25 -18.57 11.82
CA PRO A 383 7.15 -18.68 12.97
C PRO A 383 6.70 -17.84 14.16
N SER A 384 6.19 -16.63 13.96
CA SER A 384 5.70 -15.76 15.05
C SER A 384 4.57 -16.39 15.88
N SER A 385 3.84 -17.36 15.34
CA SER A 385 2.80 -18.10 16.09
C SER A 385 3.36 -19.03 17.17
N MET A 386 4.67 -19.29 17.18
CA MET A 386 5.32 -20.08 18.24
C MET A 386 5.53 -19.29 19.53
N GLU A 387 5.46 -17.97 19.44
CA GLU A 387 5.71 -17.07 20.56
C GLU A 387 4.44 -16.81 21.40
N GLU A 388 3.30 -17.31 20.94
CA GLU A 388 2.01 -17.20 21.63
C GLU A 388 1.91 -18.21 22.79
N GLU A 389 1.25 -17.82 23.88
CA GLU A 389 1.07 -18.67 25.06
C GLU A 389 0.24 -19.92 24.70
N GLY A 390 0.80 -21.11 24.93
CA GLY A 390 0.13 -22.38 24.61
C GLY A 390 0.23 -22.81 23.14
N ALA A 391 1.16 -22.22 22.36
CA ALA A 391 1.40 -22.59 20.99
C ALA A 391 1.76 -24.09 20.83
N ALA A 392 1.15 -24.75 19.85
CA ALA A 392 1.51 -26.13 19.49
C ALA A 392 2.99 -26.22 19.08
N PRO A 393 3.64 -27.41 19.19
CA PRO A 393 5.00 -27.62 18.72
C PRO A 393 5.21 -27.17 17.27
N TRP A 394 6.40 -26.64 16.95
CA TRP A 394 6.71 -26.15 15.61
C TRP A 394 6.72 -27.30 14.61
N LYS A 395 6.03 -27.11 13.49
CA LYS A 395 6.10 -28.02 12.34
C LYS A 395 6.98 -27.36 11.28
N PRO A 396 8.05 -28.02 10.81
CA PRO A 396 8.91 -27.46 9.78
C PRO A 396 8.12 -27.09 8.51
N VAL A 397 8.37 -25.88 8.01
CA VAL A 397 7.84 -25.39 6.73
C VAL A 397 8.78 -25.86 5.61
N HIS A 398 8.24 -26.04 4.41
CA HIS A 398 9.05 -26.36 3.23
C HIS A 398 10.00 -25.21 2.91
N VAL A 399 11.27 -25.52 2.71
CA VAL A 399 12.30 -24.56 2.28
C VAL A 399 12.76 -24.97 0.90
N ASP A 400 12.60 -24.07 -0.08
CA ASP A 400 13.04 -24.31 -1.45
C ASP A 400 14.56 -24.15 -1.61
N LEU A 401 15.11 -24.74 -2.68
CA LEU A 401 16.51 -24.64 -3.07
C LEU A 401 16.84 -23.30 -3.76
N GLY A 402 15.83 -22.43 -3.93
CA GLY A 402 15.93 -21.14 -4.59
C GLY A 402 15.41 -21.14 -6.02
N GLU A 403 15.38 -19.95 -6.62
CA GLU A 403 14.91 -19.75 -7.99
C GLU A 403 15.81 -20.44 -9.02
N VAL A 404 15.24 -20.76 -10.19
CA VAL A 404 16.01 -21.33 -11.29
C VAL A 404 16.78 -20.23 -11.99
N ILE A 405 18.11 -20.24 -11.85
CA ILE A 405 19.00 -19.28 -12.50
C ILE A 405 19.28 -19.78 -13.93
N VAL A 406 19.05 -18.94 -14.96
CA VAL A 406 19.24 -19.25 -16.39
C VAL A 406 20.47 -18.62 -17.03
#